data_AF-A0A942LIV8-F1
#
_entry.id   AF-A0A942LIV8-F1
#
_cell.length_a   1.000
_cell.length_b   1.000
_cell.length_c   1.000
_cell.angle_alpha   90.00
_cell.angle_beta   90.00
_cell.angle_gamma   90.00
#
_symmetry.space_group_name_H-M   'P 1'
#
loop_
_entity.id
_entity.type
_entity.pdbx_description
1 polymer ?
#
loop_
_entity_poly.entity_id
_entity_poly.type
_entity_poly.pdbx_seq_one_letter_code
_entity_poly.pdbx_strand_id
1 'polypeptide(L)'
;MRIRQLQLIRYGKFTGRSLDLPPATQDIHLVVGPNEAGKSTLRSAIGDWLFGIHPRTPLAFLHAMPDLRLGGTLQRLGESPAELVFERAKGNRNTLRAPDDRHLPEDTLQPWLGTLDATTFNRMYALEHRTLVEGGAGILNASDDLGRLLFQSAAGIEHLGTVLKNLEAEADAQWGPRKAASREYYQAQEQFEAAGDALKKATLRTRDWKARHDALQDAAQALDDARRRHA
;
A
#
# COMPACT_ATOMS: atom_id res chain seq x y z
N MET A 1 -20.76 2.42 11.17
CA MET A 1 -21.26 1.17 11.78
C MET A 1 -20.80 1.13 13.23
N ARG A 2 -21.65 0.70 14.16
CA ARG A 2 -21.36 0.52 15.59
C ARG A 2 -21.74 -0.89 16.04
N ILE A 3 -20.93 -1.52 16.90
CA ILE A 3 -21.29 -2.80 17.53
C ILE A 3 -22.02 -2.47 18.84
N ARG A 4 -23.29 -2.86 18.98
CA ARG A 4 -24.06 -2.70 20.23
C ARG A 4 -23.82 -3.86 21.18
N GLN A 5 -23.74 -5.07 20.67
CA GLN A 5 -23.60 -6.27 21.46
C GLN A 5 -22.81 -7.31 20.68
N LEU A 6 -21.95 -8.05 21.37
CA LEU A 6 -21.30 -9.25 20.87
C LEU A 6 -21.70 -10.46 21.72
N GLN A 7 -22.08 -11.55 21.08
CA GLN A 7 -22.50 -12.80 21.70
C GLN A 7 -21.53 -13.92 21.33
N LEU A 8 -20.92 -14.51 22.35
CA LEU A 8 -20.02 -15.66 22.29
C LEU A 8 -20.83 -16.91 22.62
N ILE A 9 -21.62 -17.38 21.65
CA ILE A 9 -22.59 -18.47 21.83
C ILE A 9 -21.85 -19.78 22.11
N ARG A 10 -20.96 -20.18 21.19
CA ARG A 10 -20.04 -21.33 21.33
C ARG A 10 -18.74 -21.00 20.62
N TYR A 11 -17.75 -20.47 21.34
CA TYR A 11 -16.54 -19.97 20.70
C TYR A 11 -15.34 -19.88 21.64
N GLY A 12 -14.23 -20.53 21.29
CA GLY A 12 -13.06 -20.60 22.16
C GLY A 12 -13.44 -21.21 23.51
N LYS A 13 -13.14 -20.50 24.59
CA LYS A 13 -13.49 -20.91 25.96
C LYS A 13 -14.90 -20.50 26.40
N PHE A 14 -15.63 -19.73 25.59
CA PHE A 14 -16.90 -19.13 25.98
C PHE A 14 -18.08 -20.00 25.59
N THR A 15 -19.08 -20.05 26.47
CA THR A 15 -20.35 -20.74 26.27
C THR A 15 -21.47 -19.81 26.72
N GLY A 16 -22.22 -19.25 25.76
CA GLY A 16 -23.38 -18.39 26.03
C GLY A 16 -23.04 -17.07 26.73
N ARG A 17 -21.91 -16.44 26.42
CA ARG A 17 -21.53 -15.16 27.03
C ARG A 17 -21.87 -13.97 26.12
N SER A 18 -22.46 -12.92 26.68
CA SER A 18 -22.69 -11.66 25.96
C SER A 18 -21.84 -10.54 26.52
N LEU A 19 -21.40 -9.65 25.64
CA LEU A 19 -20.75 -8.38 25.94
C LEU A 19 -21.60 -7.25 25.34
N ASP A 20 -22.19 -6.45 26.22
CA ASP A 20 -22.94 -5.26 25.84
C ASP A 20 -22.00 -4.04 25.76
N LEU A 21 -22.18 -3.25 24.71
CA LEU A 21 -21.48 -2.00 24.45
C LEU A 21 -22.53 -0.88 24.38
N PRO A 22 -23.05 -0.42 25.53
CA PRO A 22 -24.11 0.59 25.57
C PRO A 22 -23.62 1.93 25.00
N PRO A 23 -24.50 2.73 24.36
CA PRO A 23 -24.13 4.05 23.90
C PRO A 23 -23.77 4.94 25.09
N ALA A 24 -22.72 5.76 24.93
CA ALA A 24 -22.29 6.74 25.90
C ALA A 24 -21.88 8.03 25.18
N THR A 25 -21.85 9.15 25.91
CA THR A 25 -21.39 10.44 25.38
C THR A 25 -19.97 10.34 24.80
N GLN A 26 -19.09 9.62 25.48
CA GLN A 26 -17.81 9.15 24.96
C GLN A 26 -17.90 7.64 24.75
N ASP A 27 -18.01 7.21 23.50
CA ASP A 27 -18.25 5.81 23.13
C ASP A 27 -16.94 4.99 23.10
N ILE A 28 -16.22 5.01 24.21
CA ILE A 28 -14.96 4.28 24.42
C ILE A 28 -15.21 3.18 25.45
N HIS A 29 -14.95 1.94 25.07
CA HIS A 29 -15.16 0.75 25.90
C HIS A 29 -13.84 0.09 26.25
N LEU A 30 -13.60 -0.16 27.53
CA LEU A 30 -12.41 -0.87 28.02
C LEU A 30 -12.80 -2.23 28.59
N VAL A 31 -12.30 -3.31 27.99
CA VAL A 31 -12.50 -4.68 28.48
C VAL A 31 -11.28 -5.11 29.29
N VAL A 32 -11.45 -5.18 30.62
CA VAL A 32 -10.37 -5.57 31.56
C VAL A 32 -10.64 -6.96 32.11
N GLY A 33 -9.56 -7.71 32.34
CA GLY A 33 -9.63 -8.98 33.04
C GLY A 33 -8.24 -9.59 33.24
N PRO A 34 -8.12 -10.63 34.07
CA PRO A 34 -6.86 -11.35 34.29
C PRO A 34 -6.23 -11.91 33.00
N ASN A 35 -5.00 -12.39 33.11
CA ASN A 35 -4.40 -13.21 32.05
C ASN A 35 -5.31 -14.42 31.77
N GLU A 36 -5.37 -14.83 30.50
CA GLU A 36 -6.21 -15.95 30.05
C GLU A 36 -7.74 -15.76 30.23
N ALA A 37 -8.18 -14.56 30.64
CA ALA A 37 -9.60 -14.21 30.72
C ALA A 37 -10.33 -14.24 29.36
N GLY A 38 -9.61 -14.39 28.25
CA GLY A 38 -10.19 -14.49 26.89
C GLY A 38 -10.27 -13.16 26.15
N LYS A 39 -9.51 -12.15 26.57
CA LYS A 39 -9.44 -10.83 25.90
C LYS A 39 -9.01 -10.96 24.43
N SER A 40 -7.97 -11.74 24.15
CA SER A 40 -7.53 -12.01 22.77
C SER A 40 -8.57 -12.82 21.98
N THR A 41 -9.24 -13.77 22.63
CA THR A 41 -10.35 -14.54 22.03
C THR A 41 -11.52 -13.64 21.63
N LEU A 42 -11.85 -12.64 22.46
CA LEU A 42 -12.87 -11.64 22.18
C LEU A 42 -12.54 -10.82 20.93
N ARG A 43 -11.29 -10.36 20.80
CA ARG A 43 -10.83 -9.65 19.61
C ARG A 43 -10.99 -10.51 18.35
N SER A 44 -10.55 -11.78 18.38
CA SER A 44 -10.74 -12.71 17.27
C SER A 44 -12.22 -12.96 16.96
N ALA A 45 -13.08 -13.02 17.98
CA ALA A 45 -14.51 -13.21 17.80
C ALA A 45 -15.16 -12.08 16.99
N ILE A 46 -14.71 -10.83 17.14
CA ILE A 46 -15.24 -9.70 16.36
C ILE A 46 -14.95 -9.91 14.86
N GLY A 47 -13.69 -10.21 14.51
CA GLY A 47 -13.31 -10.46 13.12
C GLY A 47 -14.05 -11.67 12.54
N ASP A 48 -14.06 -12.79 13.27
CA ASP A 48 -14.70 -14.02 12.81
C ASP A 48 -16.23 -13.86 12.67
N TRP A 49 -16.87 -13.07 13.54
CA TRP A 49 -18.30 -12.76 13.45
C TRP A 49 -18.64 -11.90 12.24
N LEU A 50 -17.81 -10.90 11.92
CA LEU A 50 -18.04 -10.02 10.77
C LEU A 50 -17.74 -10.72 9.44
N PHE A 51 -16.61 -11.45 9.35
CA PHE A 51 -16.07 -11.89 8.06
C PHE A 51 -16.12 -13.40 7.81
N GLY A 52 -16.35 -14.23 8.83
CA GLY A 52 -16.25 -15.68 8.68
C GLY A 52 -15.30 -16.30 9.70
N ILE A 53 -15.72 -17.43 10.29
CA ILE A 53 -14.83 -18.23 11.13
C ILE A 53 -13.90 -19.04 10.22
N HIS A 54 -12.59 -18.83 10.35
CA HIS A 54 -11.58 -19.46 9.50
C HIS A 54 -11.67 -21.01 9.54
N PRO A 55 -11.51 -21.73 8.41
CA PRO A 55 -11.60 -23.20 8.36
C PRO A 55 -10.68 -23.93 9.33
N ARG A 56 -9.51 -23.36 9.61
CA ARG A 56 -8.49 -23.90 10.53
C ARG A 56 -8.39 -23.09 11.82
N THR A 57 -9.52 -22.58 12.34
CA THR A 57 -9.50 -21.78 13.57
C THR A 57 -8.98 -22.59 14.77
N PRO A 58 -8.06 -22.04 15.59
CA PRO A 58 -7.60 -22.72 16.80
C PRO A 58 -8.62 -22.65 17.94
N LEU A 59 -9.77 -22.00 17.74
CA LEU A 59 -10.74 -21.69 18.79
C LEU A 59 -11.79 -22.79 19.00
N ALA A 60 -11.64 -23.94 18.33
CA ALA A 60 -12.46 -25.14 18.49
C ALA A 60 -11.92 -26.10 19.56
N PHE A 61 -11.35 -25.59 20.66
CA PHE A 61 -10.77 -26.45 21.70
C PHE A 61 -11.77 -26.92 22.76
N LEU A 62 -12.86 -26.16 22.99
CA LEU A 62 -13.94 -26.55 23.92
C LEU A 62 -15.19 -27.04 23.17
N HIS A 63 -15.50 -26.43 22.03
CA HIS A 63 -16.67 -26.72 21.20
C HIS A 63 -16.23 -27.32 19.87
N ALA A 64 -16.98 -28.29 19.36
CA ALA A 64 -16.70 -28.89 18.06
C ALA A 64 -16.81 -27.84 16.94
N MET A 65 -15.98 -27.98 15.90
CA MET A 65 -15.95 -27.05 14.76
C MET A 65 -17.35 -26.71 14.18
N PRO A 66 -18.27 -27.68 13.94
CA PRO A 66 -19.60 -27.37 13.41
C PRO A 66 -20.50 -26.59 14.38
N ASP A 67 -20.21 -26.66 15.68
CA ASP A 67 -20.99 -25.99 16.72
C ASP A 67 -20.54 -24.56 16.96
N LEU A 68 -19.41 -24.14 16.38
CA LEU A 68 -18.88 -22.80 16.58
C LEU A 68 -19.85 -21.76 16.05
N ARG A 69 -20.25 -20.85 16.93
CA ARG A 69 -21.30 -19.87 16.68
C ARG A 69 -21.03 -18.58 17.44
N LEU A 70 -21.13 -17.48 16.71
CA LEU A 70 -21.00 -16.11 17.20
C LEU A 70 -22.27 -15.34 16.85
N GLY A 71 -22.60 -14.31 17.61
CA GLY A 71 -23.75 -13.47 17.35
C GLY A 71 -23.49 -12.04 17.78
N GLY A 72 -24.44 -11.17 17.49
CA GLY A 72 -24.36 -9.80 17.96
C GLY A 72 -25.32 -8.88 17.24
N THR A 73 -25.14 -7.61 17.53
CA THR A 73 -25.98 -6.54 17.02
C THR A 73 -25.13 -5.41 16.49
N LEU A 74 -25.32 -5.10 15.21
CA LEU A 74 -24.81 -3.90 14.59
C LEU A 74 -25.88 -2.80 14.59
N GLN A 75 -25.43 -1.57 14.76
CA GLN A 75 -26.26 -0.38 14.68
C GLN A 75 -25.63 0.66 13.75
N ARG A 76 -26.48 1.33 12.98
CA ARG A 76 -26.12 2.51 12.21
C ARG A 76 -26.66 3.72 12.96
N LEU A 77 -25.77 4.65 13.28
CA LEU A 77 -26.11 5.95 13.85
C LEU A 77 -26.22 6.98 12.71
N GLY A 78 -27.03 8.02 12.90
CA GLY A 78 -27.21 9.11 11.92
C GLY A 78 -28.65 9.22 11.41
N GLU A 79 -28.82 9.78 10.22
CA GLU A 79 -30.12 10.18 9.64
C GLU A 79 -31.05 9.00 9.31
N SER A 80 -30.50 7.82 9.04
CA SER A 80 -31.26 6.59 8.82
C SER A 80 -30.78 5.51 9.80
N PRO A 81 -31.28 5.54 11.05
CA PRO A 81 -30.91 4.55 12.05
C PRO A 81 -31.41 3.17 11.62
N ALA A 82 -30.53 2.19 11.73
CA ALA A 82 -30.83 0.80 11.41
C ALA A 82 -30.16 -0.12 12.42
N GLU A 83 -30.78 -1.25 12.69
CA GLU A 83 -30.24 -2.32 13.54
C GLU A 83 -30.23 -3.64 12.76
N LEU A 84 -29.13 -4.37 12.85
CA LEU A 84 -29.01 -5.72 12.32
C LEU A 84 -28.57 -6.65 13.43
N VAL A 85 -29.44 -7.60 13.77
CA VAL A 85 -29.13 -8.71 14.67
C VAL A 85 -28.89 -9.94 13.82
N PHE A 86 -27.70 -10.54 13.96
CA PHE A 86 -27.38 -11.75 13.22
C PHE A 86 -26.37 -12.61 13.98
N GLU A 87 -26.40 -13.88 13.62
CA GLU A 87 -25.49 -14.90 14.08
C GLU A 87 -24.68 -15.44 12.91
N ARG A 88 -23.47 -15.87 13.20
CA ARG A 88 -22.57 -16.50 12.26
C ARG A 88 -22.16 -17.86 12.79
N ALA A 89 -22.57 -18.89 12.07
CA ALA A 89 -22.15 -20.27 12.31
C ALA A 89 -20.91 -20.59 11.48
N LYS A 90 -20.10 -21.54 11.95
CA LYS A 90 -18.96 -22.05 11.17
C LYS A 90 -19.46 -22.76 9.91
N GLY A 91 -18.92 -22.36 8.77
CA GLY A 91 -19.21 -22.98 7.47
C GLY A 91 -18.46 -22.28 6.35
N ASN A 92 -18.68 -22.76 5.11
CA ASN A 92 -18.11 -22.14 3.91
C ASN A 92 -19.14 -21.36 3.08
N ARG A 93 -20.44 -21.62 3.30
CA ARG A 93 -21.58 -20.98 2.64
C ARG A 93 -22.73 -20.88 3.63
N ASN A 94 -23.65 -19.93 3.42
CA ASN A 94 -24.86 -19.77 4.23
C ASN A 94 -24.58 -19.66 5.74
N THR A 95 -23.47 -19.00 6.10
CA THR A 95 -23.01 -18.93 7.50
C THR A 95 -23.79 -17.92 8.34
N LEU A 96 -24.45 -16.95 7.68
CA LEU A 96 -25.22 -15.91 8.34
C LEU A 96 -26.63 -16.41 8.65
N ARG A 97 -27.08 -16.17 9.87
CA ARG A 97 -28.39 -16.56 10.36
C ARG A 97 -29.04 -15.42 11.13
N ALA A 98 -30.36 -15.33 11.05
CA ALA A 98 -31.17 -14.52 11.94
C ALA A 98 -31.32 -15.20 13.31
N PRO A 99 -31.79 -14.48 14.35
CA PRO A 99 -32.04 -15.06 15.68
C PRO A 99 -33.04 -16.22 15.70
N ASP A 100 -33.90 -16.30 14.68
CA ASP A 100 -34.86 -17.40 14.48
C ASP A 100 -34.26 -18.58 13.67
N ASP A 101 -32.93 -18.62 13.55
CA ASP A 101 -32.12 -19.61 12.83
C ASP A 101 -32.32 -19.66 11.31
N ARG A 102 -33.08 -18.73 10.71
CA ARG A 102 -33.21 -18.63 9.26
C ARG A 102 -31.92 -18.12 8.62
N HIS A 103 -31.56 -18.67 7.47
CA HIS A 103 -30.40 -18.21 6.71
C HIS A 103 -30.61 -16.80 6.17
N LEU A 104 -29.60 -15.96 6.33
CA LEU A 104 -29.54 -14.63 5.74
C LEU A 104 -28.69 -14.68 4.44
N PRO A 105 -29.04 -13.87 3.43
CA PRO A 105 -28.21 -13.68 2.24
C PRO A 105 -26.78 -13.27 2.58
N GLU A 106 -25.78 -13.73 1.81
CA GLU A 106 -24.36 -13.44 2.08
C GLU A 106 -24.00 -11.95 1.91
N ASP A 107 -24.77 -11.23 1.08
CA ASP A 107 -24.66 -9.78 0.84
C ASP A 107 -25.30 -8.93 1.95
N THR A 108 -25.98 -9.53 2.94
CA THR A 108 -26.62 -8.81 4.06
C THR A 108 -25.65 -7.87 4.79
N LEU A 109 -24.37 -8.22 4.87
CA LEU A 109 -23.34 -7.40 5.54
C LEU A 109 -22.69 -6.34 4.65
N GLN A 110 -22.87 -6.41 3.32
CA GLN A 110 -22.24 -5.47 2.39
C GLN A 110 -22.64 -4.00 2.67
N PRO A 111 -23.91 -3.66 2.96
CA PRO A 111 -24.28 -2.30 3.34
C PRO A 111 -23.69 -1.81 4.67
N TRP A 112 -23.15 -2.72 5.49
CA TRP A 112 -22.60 -2.42 6.82
C TRP A 112 -21.07 -2.29 6.78
N LEU A 113 -20.42 -3.15 6.01
CA LEU A 113 -18.97 -3.25 5.90
C LEU A 113 -18.40 -2.47 4.70
N GLY A 114 -19.21 -2.18 3.68
CA GLY A 114 -18.74 -1.53 2.46
C GLY A 114 -17.71 -2.39 1.73
N THR A 115 -16.52 -1.83 1.49
CA THR A 115 -15.38 -2.51 0.84
C THR A 115 -14.43 -3.16 1.85
N LEU A 116 -14.74 -3.12 3.14
CA LEU A 116 -13.89 -3.67 4.18
C LEU A 116 -13.86 -5.20 4.11
N ASP A 117 -12.67 -5.78 4.02
CA ASP A 117 -12.44 -7.22 4.09
C ASP A 117 -11.78 -7.63 5.42
N ALA A 118 -11.67 -8.94 5.65
CA ALA A 118 -11.10 -9.47 6.89
C ALA A 118 -9.64 -9.05 7.10
N THR A 119 -8.87 -8.99 6.01
CA THR A 119 -7.44 -8.64 6.03
C THR A 119 -7.25 -7.20 6.46
N THR A 120 -7.99 -6.28 5.83
CA THR A 120 -7.98 -4.85 6.14
C THR A 120 -8.50 -4.60 7.55
N PHE A 121 -9.59 -5.29 7.95
CA PHE A 121 -10.10 -5.19 9.31
C PHE A 121 -9.07 -5.56 10.37
N ASN A 122 -8.40 -6.70 10.21
CA ASN A 122 -7.44 -7.19 11.18
C ASN A 122 -6.18 -6.31 11.25
N ARG A 123 -5.76 -5.72 10.13
CA ARG A 123 -4.58 -4.84 10.08
C ARG A 123 -4.84 -3.44 10.63
N MET A 124 -6.05 -2.89 10.45
CA MET A 124 -6.36 -1.50 10.84
C MET A 124 -7.14 -1.37 12.15
N TYR A 125 -8.05 -2.31 12.44
CA TYR A 125 -9.01 -2.16 13.54
C TYR A 125 -8.84 -3.21 14.65
N ALA A 126 -8.28 -4.39 14.36
CA ALA A 126 -8.05 -5.46 15.34
C ALA A 126 -6.56 -5.59 15.74
N LEU A 127 -5.98 -4.49 16.22
CA LEU A 127 -4.57 -4.41 16.53
C LEU A 127 -4.15 -5.39 17.64
N GLU A 128 -3.04 -6.08 17.41
CA GLU A 128 -2.36 -6.91 18.38
C GLU A 128 -0.88 -6.57 18.43
N HIS A 129 -0.18 -6.97 19.50
CA HIS A 129 1.22 -6.61 19.64
C HIS A 129 2.06 -7.02 18.42
N ARG A 130 1.84 -8.24 17.91
CA ARG A 130 2.53 -8.72 16.73
C ARG A 130 2.21 -7.91 15.46
N THR A 131 0.92 -7.65 15.18
CA THR A 131 0.52 -6.85 14.00
C THR A 131 0.94 -5.38 14.12
N LEU A 132 1.08 -4.85 15.33
CA LEU A 132 1.66 -3.53 15.57
C LEU A 132 3.15 -3.48 15.23
N VAL A 133 3.91 -4.51 15.64
CA VAL A 133 5.34 -4.62 15.31
C VAL A 133 5.53 -4.81 13.80
N GLU A 134 4.78 -5.74 13.19
CA GLU A 134 4.79 -5.97 11.74
C GLU A 134 4.36 -4.72 10.97
N GLY A 135 3.31 -4.04 11.44
CA GLY A 135 2.82 -2.79 10.86
C GLY A 135 3.86 -1.66 10.94
N GLY A 136 4.55 -1.52 12.08
CA GLY A 136 5.64 -0.56 12.25
C GLY A 136 6.82 -0.85 11.31
N ALA A 137 7.22 -2.12 11.18
CA ALA A 137 8.25 -2.53 10.24
C ALA A 137 7.83 -2.26 8.77
N GLY A 138 6.56 -2.49 8.43
CA GLY A 138 6.00 -2.20 7.11
C GLY A 138 5.84 -0.71 6.79
N ILE A 139 5.77 0.17 7.79
CA ILE A 139 5.80 1.62 7.58
C ILE A 139 7.23 2.10 7.28
N LEU A 140 8.23 1.54 7.96
CA LEU A 140 9.65 1.86 7.76
C LEU A 140 10.17 1.32 6.42
N ASN A 141 9.69 0.15 6.01
CA ASN A 141 9.94 -0.41 4.69
C ASN A 141 8.86 0.12 3.73
N ALA A 142 9.08 1.30 3.15
CA ALA A 142 8.16 2.06 2.28
C ALA A 142 7.76 1.36 0.94
N SER A 143 7.61 0.04 0.95
CA SER A 143 7.33 -0.83 -0.20
C SER A 143 5.87 -1.25 -0.34
N ASP A 144 5.00 -0.92 0.63
CA ASP A 144 3.61 -1.41 0.65
C ASP A 144 2.61 -0.23 0.64
N ASP A 145 1.73 -0.19 -0.37
CA ASP A 145 0.66 0.82 -0.54
C ASP A 145 -0.18 1.02 0.73
N LEU A 146 -0.26 -0.02 1.58
CA LEU A 146 -1.04 0.02 2.81
C LEU A 146 -0.38 0.80 3.95
N GLY A 147 0.96 0.88 3.99
CA GLY A 147 1.66 1.76 4.93
C GLY A 147 1.36 3.24 4.63
N ARG A 148 1.26 3.58 3.34
CA ARG A 148 0.84 4.91 2.87
C ARG A 148 -0.59 5.22 3.28
N LEU A 149 -1.53 4.29 3.09
CA LEU A 149 -2.94 4.44 3.48
C LEU A 149 -3.13 4.63 4.99
N LEU A 150 -2.39 3.87 5.82
CA LEU A 150 -2.43 4.01 7.29
C LEU A 150 -1.89 5.38 7.74
N PHE A 151 -0.80 5.84 7.14
CA PHE A 151 -0.22 7.15 7.45
C PHE A 151 -1.14 8.29 6.99
N GLN A 152 -1.75 8.19 5.80
CA GLN A 152 -2.77 9.13 5.32
C GLN A 152 -3.97 9.20 6.27
N SER A 153 -4.48 8.05 6.72
CA SER A 153 -5.62 7.97 7.63
C SER A 153 -5.29 8.51 9.01
N ALA A 154 -4.09 8.24 9.53
CA ALA A 154 -3.66 8.69 10.87
C ALA A 154 -3.26 10.17 10.91
N ALA A 155 -2.70 10.70 9.82
CA ALA A 155 -2.28 12.10 9.72
C ALA A 155 -3.41 13.03 9.26
N GLY A 156 -4.54 12.49 8.78
CA GLY A 156 -5.63 13.27 8.19
C GLY A 156 -5.23 13.95 6.86
N ILE A 157 -4.16 13.47 6.22
CA ILE A 157 -3.62 14.05 4.98
C ILE A 157 -4.10 13.17 3.82
N GLU A 158 -5.18 13.62 3.19
CA GLU A 158 -5.63 13.06 1.92
C GLU A 158 -4.55 13.34 0.83
N HIS A 159 -4.33 12.41 -0.10
CA HIS A 159 -3.45 12.54 -1.29
C HIS A 159 -1.92 12.36 -1.17
N LEU A 160 -1.36 12.01 -0.01
CA LEU A 160 0.10 11.76 0.11
C LEU A 160 0.65 10.74 -0.92
N GLY A 161 -0.06 9.63 -1.15
CA GLY A 161 0.32 8.62 -2.14
C GLY A 161 0.38 9.16 -3.57
N THR A 162 -0.53 10.07 -3.93
CA THR A 162 -0.54 10.73 -5.25
C THR A 162 0.66 11.66 -5.40
N VAL A 163 0.97 12.45 -4.37
CA VAL A 163 2.15 13.34 -4.38
C VAL A 163 3.44 12.54 -4.52
N LEU A 164 3.59 11.46 -3.77
CA LEU A 164 4.79 10.62 -3.83
C LEU A 164 4.92 9.92 -5.20
N LYS A 165 3.81 9.41 -5.76
CA LYS A 165 3.82 8.84 -7.11
C LYS A 165 4.21 9.85 -8.18
N ASN A 166 3.75 11.10 -8.04
CA ASN A 166 4.12 12.17 -8.97
C ASN A 166 5.62 12.51 -8.86
N LEU A 167 6.16 12.58 -7.63
CA LEU A 167 7.59 12.79 -7.41
C LEU A 167 8.45 11.63 -7.94
N GLU A 168 7.99 10.39 -7.77
CA GLU A 168 8.65 9.20 -8.34
C GLU A 168 8.67 9.25 -9.87
N ALA A 169 7.54 9.64 -10.49
CA ALA A 169 7.45 9.78 -11.95
C ALA A 169 8.32 10.93 -12.48
N GLU A 170 8.36 12.06 -11.78
CA GLU A 170 9.22 13.20 -12.13
C GLU A 170 10.71 12.83 -12.04
N ALA A 171 11.11 12.15 -10.96
CA ALA A 171 12.47 11.67 -10.80
C ALA A 171 12.86 10.67 -11.92
N ASP A 172 11.98 9.73 -12.26
CA ASP A 172 12.23 8.75 -13.32
C ASP A 172 12.35 9.39 -14.71
N ALA A 173 11.61 10.47 -14.97
CA ALA A 173 11.70 11.25 -16.21
C ALA A 173 13.01 12.05 -16.30
N GLN A 174 13.57 12.50 -15.18
CA GLN A 174 14.84 13.23 -15.18
C GLN A 174 16.04 12.30 -15.35
N TRP A 175 16.13 11.23 -14.54
CA TRP A 175 17.30 10.36 -14.52
C TRP A 175 17.01 8.95 -13.97
N GLY A 176 17.80 7.97 -14.42
CA GLY A 176 17.87 6.68 -13.75
C GLY A 176 19.04 5.82 -14.25
N PRO A 177 19.35 4.72 -13.55
CA PRO A 177 20.58 3.94 -13.75
C PRO A 177 20.63 3.23 -15.11
N ARG A 178 19.48 2.91 -15.72
CA ARG A 178 19.41 2.39 -17.09
C ARG A 178 19.23 3.53 -18.07
N LYS A 179 20.03 3.57 -19.14
CA LYS A 179 19.85 4.57 -20.21
C LYS A 179 18.48 4.40 -20.86
N ALA A 180 17.75 5.52 -21.02
CA ALA A 180 16.46 5.57 -21.70
C ALA A 180 16.33 6.89 -22.47
N ALA A 181 15.85 6.82 -23.71
CA ALA A 181 15.73 7.99 -24.58
C ALA A 181 14.68 9.00 -24.09
N SER A 182 13.71 8.56 -23.28
CA SER A 182 12.69 9.43 -22.68
C SER A 182 13.22 10.32 -21.56
N ARG A 183 14.43 10.06 -21.04
CA ARG A 183 14.95 10.77 -19.88
C ARG A 183 15.77 11.98 -20.26
N GLU A 184 15.50 13.11 -19.60
CA GLU A 184 16.07 14.41 -19.93
C GLU A 184 17.60 14.43 -19.83
N TYR A 185 18.17 13.80 -18.80
CA TYR A 185 19.63 13.73 -18.63
C TYR A 185 20.34 13.12 -19.85
N TYR A 186 19.83 12.00 -20.38
CA TYR A 186 20.48 11.31 -21.49
C TYR A 186 20.31 12.07 -22.81
N GLN A 187 19.18 12.75 -23.00
CA GLN A 187 19.00 13.65 -24.15
C GLN A 187 20.01 14.80 -24.11
N ALA A 188 20.17 15.44 -22.94
CA ALA A 188 21.15 16.51 -22.76
C ALA A 188 22.59 16.01 -22.92
N GLN A 189 22.90 14.81 -22.40
CA GLN A 189 24.22 14.19 -22.56
C GLN A 189 24.55 13.92 -24.04
N GLU A 190 23.63 13.36 -24.81
CA GLU A 190 23.82 13.10 -26.24
C GLU A 190 24.01 14.40 -27.03
N GLN A 191 23.23 15.43 -26.71
CA GLN A 191 23.39 16.76 -27.32
C GLN A 191 24.76 17.37 -27.01
N PHE A 192 25.23 17.25 -25.76
CA PHE A 192 26.54 17.72 -25.35
C PHE A 192 27.68 16.99 -26.08
N GLU A 193 27.61 15.66 -26.16
CA GLU A 193 28.60 14.86 -26.88
C GLU A 193 28.64 15.21 -28.38
N ALA A 194 27.47 15.33 -29.01
CA ALA A 194 27.35 15.74 -30.41
C ALA A 194 27.91 17.15 -30.67
N ALA A 195 27.61 18.11 -29.81
CA ALA A 195 28.16 19.46 -29.88
C ALA A 195 29.68 19.47 -29.70
N GLY A 196 30.20 18.67 -28.75
CA GLY A 196 31.64 18.50 -28.53
C GLY A 196 32.36 17.94 -29.75
N ASP A 197 31.76 16.95 -30.43
CA ASP A 197 32.33 16.37 -31.64
C ASP A 197 32.24 17.31 -32.85
N ALA A 198 31.16 18.08 -32.96
CA ALA A 198 31.05 19.15 -33.96
C ALA A 198 32.14 20.21 -33.75
N LEU A 199 32.37 20.64 -32.50
CA LEU A 199 33.41 21.60 -32.16
C LEU A 199 34.80 21.05 -32.52
N LYS A 200 35.10 19.79 -32.19
CA LYS A 200 36.38 19.14 -32.56
C LYS A 200 36.60 19.10 -34.07
N LYS A 201 35.54 18.86 -34.86
CA LYS A 201 35.62 18.85 -36.34
C LYS A 201 35.79 20.25 -36.93
N ALA A 202 35.15 21.25 -36.35
CA ALA A 202 35.25 22.64 -36.79
C ALA A 202 36.57 23.32 -36.37
N THR A 203 37.20 22.82 -35.30
CA THR A 203 38.45 23.39 -34.78
C THR A 203 39.65 22.87 -35.56
N LEU A 204 40.35 23.76 -36.27
CA LEU A 204 41.63 23.44 -36.89
C LEU A 204 42.72 23.38 -35.80
N ARG A 205 43.31 22.21 -35.58
CA ARG A 205 44.38 22.07 -34.59
C ARG A 205 45.60 22.86 -35.04
N THR A 206 46.26 23.56 -34.11
CA THR A 206 47.45 24.38 -34.37
C THR A 206 48.54 23.61 -35.12
N ARG A 207 48.71 22.33 -34.83
CA ARG A 207 49.65 21.45 -35.54
C ARG A 207 49.28 21.28 -37.02
N ASP A 208 48.01 21.04 -37.30
CA ASP A 208 47.53 20.78 -38.66
C ASP A 208 47.51 22.08 -39.47
N TRP A 209 47.26 23.22 -38.83
CA TRP A 209 47.46 24.54 -39.45
C TRP A 209 48.93 24.78 -39.79
N LYS A 210 49.85 24.57 -38.84
CA LYS A 210 51.29 24.78 -39.05
C LYS A 210 51.83 23.89 -40.17
N ALA A 211 51.50 22.61 -40.18
CA ALA A 211 51.91 21.70 -41.25
C ALA A 211 51.41 22.14 -42.64
N ARG A 212 50.15 22.61 -42.74
CA ARG A 212 49.62 23.15 -44.00
C ARG A 212 50.24 24.49 -44.39
N HIS A 213 50.58 25.32 -43.41
CA HIS A 213 51.25 26.60 -43.64
C HIS A 213 52.68 26.40 -44.15
N ASP A 214 53.45 25.53 -43.49
CA ASP A 214 54.81 25.20 -43.88
C ASP A 214 54.82 24.59 -45.31
N ALA A 215 53.90 23.66 -45.60
CA ALA A 215 53.75 23.09 -46.94
C ALA A 215 53.39 24.14 -48.02
N LEU A 216 52.59 25.15 -47.68
CA LEU A 216 52.28 26.26 -48.58
C LEU A 216 53.51 27.13 -48.85
N GLN A 217 54.30 27.42 -47.81
CA GLN A 217 55.55 28.17 -47.94
C GLN A 217 56.55 27.43 -48.84
N ASP A 218 56.73 26.12 -48.62
CA ASP A 218 57.61 25.28 -49.45
C ASP A 218 57.17 25.27 -50.91
N ALA A 219 55.86 25.13 -51.18
CA ALA A 219 55.32 25.15 -52.52
C ALA A 219 55.47 26.53 -53.20
N ALA A 220 55.29 27.62 -52.46
CA ALA A 220 55.50 28.98 -52.96
C ALA A 220 56.96 29.23 -53.31
N GLN A 221 57.89 28.78 -52.45
CA GLN A 221 59.33 28.87 -52.69
C GLN A 221 59.74 28.10 -53.95
N ALA A 222 59.24 26.87 -54.11
CA ALA A 222 59.49 26.05 -55.28
C ALA A 222 58.96 26.69 -56.58
N LEU A 223 57.79 27.35 -56.52
CA LEU A 223 57.22 28.07 -57.65
C LEU A 223 58.07 29.28 -58.06
N ASP A 224 58.53 30.07 -57.09
CA ASP A 224 59.38 31.24 -57.36
C ASP A 224 60.75 30.83 -57.91
N ASP A 225 61.34 29.75 -57.39
CA ASP A 225 62.58 29.21 -57.95
C ASP A 225 62.39 28.70 -59.38
N ALA A 226 61.28 28.03 -59.68
CA ALA A 226 60.95 27.61 -61.04
C ALA A 226 60.75 28.81 -61.98
N ARG A 227 60.09 29.87 -61.53
CA ARG A 227 59.94 31.13 -62.29
C ARG A 227 61.27 31.80 -62.57
N ARG A 228 62.18 31.83 -61.59
CA ARG A 228 63.54 32.39 -61.77
C ARG A 228 64.40 31.57 -62.73
N ARG A 229 64.19 30.25 -62.83
CA ARG A 229 64.90 29.39 -63.79
C ARG A 229 64.39 29.53 -65.23
N HIS A 230 63.18 30.05 -65.42
CA HIS A 230 62.53 30.21 -66.71
C HIS A 230 62.34 31.68 -67.14
N ALA A 231 62.96 32.62 -66.42
CA ALA A 231 63.09 34.03 -66.79
C ALA A 231 64.50 34.28 -67.34
#